data_AF-A0A382YF75-F1
#
_entry.id   AF-A0A382YF75-F1
#
_cell.length_a   1.000
_cell.length_b   1.000
_cell.length_c   1.000
_cell.angle_alpha   90.00
_cell.angle_beta   90.00
_cell.angle_gamma   90.00
#
_symmetry.space_group_name_H-M   'P 1'
#
loop_
_entity.id
_entity.type
_entity.pdbx_description
1 polymer ?
#
loop_
_entity_poly.entity_id
_entity_poly.type
_entity_poly.pdbx_seq_one_letter_code
_entity_poly.pdbx_strand_id
1 'polypeptide(L)'
;MQSKIVKPAEQILEDLIAGNKRFLQGTTQARAWRVTEDWSKQAPKAIILGCSDSRVPIEIIFDQSVGDLFVIRVAGNIVAPSQIGSVEFAAEQ
;
A
#
# COMPACT_ATOMS: atom_id res chain seq x y z
N MET A 1 -10.46 -22.46 7.56
CA MET A 1 -10.01 -21.71 6.37
C MET A 1 -10.92 -20.50 6.24
N GLN A 2 -10.58 -19.38 6.89
CA GLN A 2 -11.42 -18.18 6.82
C GLN A 2 -11.18 -17.52 5.46
N SER A 3 -12.24 -17.47 4.65
CA SER A 3 -12.26 -16.70 3.40
C SER A 3 -11.92 -15.25 3.74
N LYS A 4 -10.78 -14.75 3.26
CA LYS A 4 -10.45 -13.32 3.35
C LYS A 4 -11.50 -12.58 2.53
N ILE A 5 -12.32 -11.78 3.20
CA ILE A 5 -13.24 -10.86 2.53
C ILE A 5 -12.37 -9.83 1.79
N VAL A 6 -12.15 -10.05 0.50
CA VAL A 6 -11.55 -9.06 -0.39
C VAL A 6 -12.54 -7.91 -0.47
N LYS A 7 -12.17 -6.75 0.07
CA LYS A 7 -12.98 -5.55 -0.07
C LYS A 7 -13.07 -5.18 -1.56
N PRO A 8 -14.21 -4.69 -2.05
CA PRO A 8 -14.29 -4.14 -3.39
C PRO A 8 -13.23 -3.05 -3.61
N ALA A 9 -12.71 -2.95 -4.84
CA ALA A 9 -11.65 -2.01 -5.19
C ALA A 9 -12.03 -0.56 -4.84
N GLU A 10 -13.30 -0.20 -5.02
CA GLU A 10 -13.87 1.11 -4.68
C GLU A 10 -13.72 1.39 -3.19
N GLN A 11 -14.00 0.40 -2.35
CA GLN A 11 -13.93 0.54 -0.90
C GLN A 11 -12.46 0.66 -0.41
N ILE A 12 -11.53 0.03 -1.13
CA ILE A 12 -10.08 0.19 -0.88
C ILE A 12 -9.63 1.60 -1.29
N LEU A 13 -10.08 2.10 -2.44
CA LEU A 13 -9.79 3.46 -2.89
C LEU A 13 -10.34 4.51 -1.90
N GLU A 14 -11.57 4.33 -1.41
CA GLU A 14 -12.15 5.19 -0.38
C GLU A 14 -11.31 5.23 0.91
N ASP A 15 -10.78 4.09 1.34
CA ASP A 15 -9.89 4.00 2.51
C ASP A 15 -8.57 4.75 2.28
N LEU A 16 -7.97 4.64 1.09
CA LEU A 16 -6.77 5.41 0.71
C LEU A 16 -7.05 6.93 0.70
N ILE A 17 -8.17 7.35 0.10
CA ILE A 17 -8.59 8.77 0.08
C ILE A 17 -8.81 9.28 1.51
N ALA A 18 -9.50 8.50 2.36
CA ALA A 18 -9.73 8.87 3.75
C ALA A 18 -8.41 8.95 4.54
N GLY A 19 -7.47 8.06 4.28
CA GLY A 19 -6.13 8.10 4.88
C GLY A 19 -5.31 9.31 4.46
N ASN A 20 -5.35 9.67 3.17
CA ASN A 20 -4.72 10.90 2.70
C ASN A 20 -5.34 12.15 3.32
N LYS A 21 -6.67 12.17 3.50
CA LYS A 21 -7.34 13.26 4.21
C LYS A 21 -6.84 13.40 5.66
N ARG A 22 -6.61 12.29 6.38
CA ARG A 22 -6.01 12.32 7.72
C ARG A 22 -4.58 12.86 7.70
N PHE A 23 -3.78 12.45 6.71
CA PHE A 23 -2.42 12.99 6.51
C PHE A 23 -2.42 14.50 6.32
N LEU A 24 -3.24 15.03 5.41
CA LEU A 24 -3.35 16.47 5.15
C LEU A 24 -3.84 17.26 6.37
N GLN A 25 -4.64 16.64 7.23
CA GLN A 25 -5.18 17.26 8.44
C GLN A 25 -4.27 17.13 9.66
N GLY A 26 -3.15 16.39 9.58
CA GLY A 26 -2.30 16.09 10.73
C GLY A 26 -2.97 15.21 11.79
N THR A 27 -4.00 14.43 11.40
CA THR A 27 -4.78 13.55 12.28
C THR A 27 -4.46 12.07 12.06
N THR A 28 -3.32 11.77 11.41
CA THR A 28 -2.81 10.40 11.23
C THR A 28 -2.66 9.72 12.58
N GLN A 29 -3.09 8.47 12.65
CA GLN A 29 -2.93 7.70 13.89
C GLN A 29 -1.57 7.03 13.87
N ALA A 30 -0.85 7.06 15.00
CA ALA A 30 0.33 6.24 15.18
C ALA A 30 -0.08 4.77 15.12
N ARG A 31 0.06 4.14 13.95
CA ARG A 31 -0.16 2.70 13.81
C ARG A 31 1.08 2.01 14.35
N ALA A 32 0.88 1.14 15.34
CA ALA A 32 1.94 0.27 15.80
C ALA A 32 2.47 -0.50 14.59
N TRP A 33 3.80 -0.57 14.44
CA TRP A 33 4.44 -1.54 13.57
C TRP A 33 4.02 -2.91 14.08
N ARG A 34 2.91 -3.45 13.55
CA ARG A 34 2.49 -4.82 13.83
C ARG A 34 3.52 -5.70 13.16
N VAL A 35 4.54 -6.07 13.92
CA VAL A 35 5.38 -7.20 13.56
C VAL A 35 4.46 -8.41 13.66
N THR A 36 3.92 -8.85 12.53
CA THR A 36 3.19 -10.12 12.49
C THR A 36 4.21 -11.22 12.82
N GLU A 37 3.81 -12.22 13.60
CA GLU A 37 4.71 -13.33 13.95
C GLU A 37 5.04 -14.20 12.72
N ASP A 38 4.16 -14.16 11.70
CA ASP A 38 4.32 -14.85 10.43
C ASP A 38 4.51 -13.86 9.27
N TRP A 39 5.71 -13.84 8.70
CA TRP A 39 6.09 -13.10 7.50
C TRP A 39 6.15 -13.97 6.25
N SER A 40 5.79 -15.26 6.35
CA SER A 40 5.83 -16.19 5.22
C SER A 40 4.78 -15.87 4.15
N LYS A 41 3.77 -15.05 4.49
CA LYS A 41 2.70 -14.64 3.59
C LYS A 41 2.39 -13.16 3.73
N GLN A 42 2.28 -12.48 2.61
CA GLN A 42 1.79 -11.10 2.50
C GLN A 42 0.38 -11.10 1.90
N ALA A 43 -0.41 -10.07 2.19
CA ALA A 43 -1.71 -9.87 1.55
C ALA A 43 -2.06 -8.38 1.51
N PRO A 44 -1.30 -7.60 0.70
CA PRO A 44 -1.57 -6.19 0.51
C PRO A 44 -2.96 -6.02 -0.12
N LYS A 45 -3.68 -4.98 0.29
CA LYS A 45 -5.00 -4.65 -0.30
C LYS A 45 -4.89 -3.82 -1.57
N ALA A 46 -3.74 -3.19 -1.83
CA ALA A 46 -3.50 -2.38 -3.02
C ALA A 46 -2.03 -2.39 -3.42
N ILE A 47 -1.79 -2.17 -4.72
CA ILE A 47 -0.46 -2.00 -5.32
C ILE A 47 -0.32 -0.53 -5.73
N ILE A 48 0.73 0.14 -5.25
CA ILE A 48 1.00 1.54 -5.58
C ILE A 48 2.34 1.65 -6.33
N LEU A 49 2.29 2.17 -7.56
CA LEU A 49 3.47 2.63 -8.30
C LEU A 49 3.69 4.12 -8.02
N GLY A 50 4.70 4.44 -7.22
CA GLY A 50 5.02 5.79 -6.79
C GLY A 50 6.38 6.28 -7.29
N CYS A 51 6.64 7.58 -7.10
CA CYS A 51 7.96 8.14 -7.36
C CYS A 51 8.92 7.84 -6.20
N SER A 52 10.21 7.69 -6.50
CA SER A 52 11.27 7.63 -5.48
C SER A 52 11.51 8.96 -4.74
N ASP A 53 10.80 10.04 -5.10
CA ASP A 53 10.86 11.34 -4.42
C ASP A 53 10.67 11.19 -2.90
N SER A 54 11.64 11.68 -2.13
CA SER A 54 11.68 11.53 -0.66
C SER A 54 10.52 12.23 0.05
N ARG A 55 9.86 13.18 -0.62
CA ARG A 55 8.72 13.96 -0.09
C ARG A 55 7.39 13.23 -0.26
N VAL A 56 7.38 12.07 -0.93
CA VAL A 56 6.15 11.28 -1.20
C VAL A 56 6.26 9.88 -0.57
N PRO A 57 6.34 9.77 0.77
CA PRO A 57 6.32 8.47 1.46
C PRO A 57 4.91 7.85 1.41
N ILE A 58 4.70 6.87 0.54
CA ILE A 58 3.38 6.33 0.16
C ILE A 58 2.53 5.87 1.36
N GLU A 59 3.09 5.03 2.24
CA GLU A 59 2.39 4.50 3.40
C GLU A 59 2.00 5.62 4.38
N ILE A 60 2.83 6.66 4.50
CA ILE A 60 2.59 7.80 5.38
C ILE A 60 1.50 8.71 4.78
N ILE A 61 1.63 9.08 3.50
CA ILE A 61 0.67 10.00 2.86
C ILE A 61 -0.72 9.40 2.70
N PHE A 62 -0.85 8.08 2.73
CA PHE A 62 -2.14 7.39 2.74
C PHE A 62 -2.53 6.87 4.13
N ASP A 63 -1.77 7.17 5.18
CA ASP A 63 -2.01 6.69 6.55
C ASP A 63 -2.28 5.17 6.57
N GLN A 64 -1.34 4.36 6.08
CA GLN A 64 -1.44 2.90 5.98
C GLN A 64 -0.40 2.22 6.88
N SER A 65 -0.67 0.97 7.28
CA SER A 65 0.18 0.16 8.14
C SER A 65 1.10 -0.76 7.33
N VAL A 66 2.09 -1.34 7.99
CA VAL A 66 2.93 -2.42 7.44
C VAL A 66 2.06 -3.56 6.90
N GLY A 67 2.34 -3.99 5.68
CA GLY A 67 1.61 -5.07 5.01
C GLY A 67 0.28 -4.64 4.35
N ASP A 68 -0.18 -3.40 4.54
CA ASP A 68 -1.40 -2.92 3.87
C ASP A 68 -1.19 -2.70 2.37
N LEU A 69 -0.02 -2.21 1.96
CA LEU A 69 0.28 -1.83 0.58
C LEU A 69 1.48 -2.61 0.04
N PHE A 70 1.43 -2.96 -1.25
CA PHE A 70 2.60 -3.33 -2.03
C PHE A 70 3.10 -2.11 -2.78
N VAL A 71 4.28 -1.60 -2.43
CA VAL A 71 4.77 -0.31 -2.92
C VAL A 71 5.97 -0.51 -3.84
N ILE A 72 5.84 -0.02 -5.08
CA ILE A 72 6.91 -0.01 -6.08
C ILE A 72 7.29 1.44 -6.33
N ARG A 73 8.57 1.80 -6.16
CA ARG A 73 9.03 3.18 -6.33
C ARG A 73 10.19 3.29 -7.30
N VAL A 74 10.04 4.16 -8.29
CA VAL A 74 11.07 4.49 -9.29
C VAL A 74 11.01 5.98 -9.61
N ALA A 75 12.15 6.60 -9.94
CA ALA A 75 12.17 8.01 -10.32
C ALA A 75 11.23 8.26 -11.51
N GLY A 76 10.33 9.23 -11.36
CA GLY A 76 9.31 9.55 -12.36
C GLY A 76 8.18 8.52 -12.50
N ASN A 77 8.08 7.53 -11.60
CA ASN A 77 7.05 6.50 -11.60
C ASN A 77 6.82 5.87 -13.00
N ILE A 78 7.92 5.73 -13.75
CA ILE A 78 7.94 5.19 -15.11
C ILE A 78 7.81 3.67 -15.05
N VAL A 79 7.00 3.11 -15.94
CA VAL A 79 6.81 1.67 -16.05
C VAL A 79 7.88 1.09 -16.96
N ALA A 80 8.69 0.17 -16.42
CA ALA A 80 9.55 -0.72 -17.20
C ALA A 80 9.15 -2.18 -16.91
N PRO A 81 9.62 -3.18 -17.71
CA PRO A 81 9.24 -4.57 -17.52
C PRO A 81 9.45 -5.11 -16.09
N SER A 82 10.48 -4.64 -15.38
CA SER A 82 10.72 -4.95 -13.97
C SER A 82 9.57 -4.51 -13.04
N GLN A 83 8.97 -3.34 -13.30
CA GLN A 83 7.87 -2.82 -12.50
C GLN A 83 6.58 -3.59 -12.81
N ILE A 84 6.35 -3.93 -14.07
CA ILE A 84 5.21 -4.78 -14.48
C ILE A 84 5.29 -6.13 -13.76
N GLY A 85 6.43 -6.81 -13.83
CA GLY A 85 6.61 -8.10 -13.14
C GLY A 85 6.42 -8.00 -11.62
N SER A 86 6.73 -6.85 -11.02
CA SER A 86 6.46 -6.61 -9.59
C SER A 86 4.96 -6.43 -9.30
N VAL A 87 4.22 -5.77 -10.20
CA VAL A 87 2.76 -5.64 -10.10
C VAL A 87 2.08 -7.00 -10.28
N GLU A 88 2.48 -7.78 -11.29
CA GLU A 88 1.97 -9.12 -11.55
C GLU A 88 2.21 -10.04 -10.35
N PHE A 89 3.45 -10.05 -9.83
CA PHE A 89 3.79 -10.79 -8.63
C PHE A 89 2.90 -10.43 -7.45
N ALA A 90 2.58 -9.14 -7.24
CA ALA A 90 1.74 -8.73 -6.12
C ALA A 90 0.25 -9.02 -6.33
N ALA A 91 -0.22 -9.07 -7.58
CA ALA A 91 -1.62 -9.35 -7.93
C ALA A 91 -1.97 -10.84 -7.87
N GLU A 92 -0.98 -11.73 -7.98
CA GLU A 92 -1.16 -13.19 -8.02
C GLU A 92 -1.02 -13.89 -6.65
N GLN A 93 -0.76 -13.16 -5.56
CA GLN A 93 -0.51 -13.69 -4.21
C GLN A 93 -1.77 -13.81 -3.33
#